data_AF-A0A2H3DPD8-F1
#
_entry.id   AF-A0A2H3DPD8-F1
#
_cell.length_a   1.000
_cell.length_b   1.000
_cell.length_c   1.000
_cell.angle_alpha   90.00
_cell.angle_beta   90.00
_cell.angle_gamma   90.00
#
_symmetry.space_group_name_H-M   'P 1'
#
loop_
_entity.id
_entity.type
_entity.pdbx_description
1 polymer ?
#
loop_
_entity_poly.entity_id
_entity_poly.type
_entity_poly.pdbx_seq_one_letter_code
_entity_poly.pdbx_strand_id
1 'polypeptide(L)'
;DEEWEVLIQLQPVLEIFLKATECISCSVVPLLHEVIPTMDSITKKLEKYLEDATLYPAVHVGVACGLAITDKYYSKTNESIMWKTAISESLVCLGLFSL
;
A
#
# COMPACT_ATOMS: atom_id res chain seq x y z
N ASP A 1 29.09 -2.29 9.85
CA ASP A 1 28.70 -3.46 9.05
C ASP A 1 27.23 -3.80 9.20
N GLU A 2 26.73 -4.03 10.42
CA GLU A 2 25.29 -4.30 10.69
C GLU A 2 24.34 -3.19 10.22
N GLU A 3 24.73 -1.91 10.35
CA GLU A 3 23.94 -0.78 9.87
C GLU A 3 23.75 -0.79 8.35
N TRP A 4 24.76 -1.25 7.60
CA TRP A 4 24.67 -1.36 6.14
C TRP A 4 23.70 -2.47 5.73
N GLU A 5 23.69 -3.59 6.45
CA GLU A 5 22.72 -4.67 6.23
C GLU A 5 21.28 -4.22 6.51
N VAL A 6 21.06 -3.42 7.55
CA VAL A 6 19.75 -2.79 7.81
C VAL A 6 19.32 -1.90 6.64
N LEU A 7 20.23 -1.09 6.09
CA LEU A 7 19.93 -0.24 4.94
C LEU A 7 19.61 -1.06 3.67
N ILE A 8 20.36 -2.14 3.43
CA ILE A 8 20.12 -3.06 2.31
C ILE A 8 18.73 -3.69 2.42
N GLN A 9 18.33 -4.11 3.62
CA GLN A 9 17.00 -4.68 3.84
C GLN A 9 15.87 -3.65 3.80
N LEU A 10 16.14 -2.40 4.20
CA LEU A 10 15.15 -1.33 4.21
C LEU A 10 14.89 -0.77 2.80
N GLN A 11 15.90 -0.72 1.93
CA GLN A 11 15.78 -0.22 0.57
C GLN A 11 14.56 -0.79 -0.20
N PRO A 12 14.38 -2.12 -0.31
CA PRO A 12 13.27 -2.67 -1.09
C PRO A 12 11.89 -2.42 -0.45
N VAL A 13 11.83 -2.16 0.87
CA VAL A 13 10.61 -1.68 1.54
C VAL A 13 10.29 -0.25 1.08
N LEU A 14 11.29 0.64 1.07
CA LEU A 14 11.12 2.04 0.64
C LEU A 14 10.77 2.16 -0.85
N GLU A 15 11.28 1.26 -1.70
CA GLU A 15 10.92 1.21 -3.12
C GLU A 15 9.42 1.00 -3.37
N ILE A 16 8.70 0.36 -2.45
CA ILE A 16 7.24 0.18 -2.54
C ILE A 16 6.58 1.56 -2.55
N PHE A 17 6.97 2.43 -1.61
CA PHE A 17 6.43 3.77 -1.47
C PHE A 17 6.85 4.67 -2.62
N LEU A 18 8.10 4.54 -3.09
CA LEU A 18 8.58 5.28 -4.26
C LEU A 18 7.70 4.99 -5.49
N LYS A 19 7.53 3.71 -5.84
CA LYS A 19 6.71 3.29 -7.00
C LYS A 19 5.26 3.74 -6.87
N ALA A 20 4.68 3.64 -5.67
CA ALA A 20 3.32 4.12 -5.43
C ALA A 20 3.21 5.64 -5.60
N THR A 21 4.18 6.38 -5.07
CA THR A 21 4.22 7.84 -5.18
C THR A 21 4.40 8.28 -6.62
N GLU A 22 5.28 7.64 -7.38
CA GLU A 22 5.44 7.88 -8.81
C GLU A 22 4.14 7.63 -9.57
N CYS A 23 3.47 6.50 -9.30
CA CYS A 23 2.19 6.18 -9.92
C CYS A 23 1.11 7.23 -9.65
N ILE A 24 0.97 7.67 -8.39
CA ILE A 24 -0.08 8.61 -7.97
C ILE A 24 0.26 10.05 -8.40
N SER A 25 1.54 10.44 -8.36
CA SER A 25 2.00 11.81 -8.63
C SER A 25 2.10 12.14 -10.12
N CYS A 26 2.05 11.14 -11.01
CA CYS A 26 2.03 11.38 -12.46
C CYS A 26 0.71 12.03 -12.94
N SER A 27 -0.38 11.92 -12.18
CA SER A 27 -1.64 12.56 -12.50
C SER A 27 -1.82 13.87 -11.73
N VAL A 28 -2.30 14.91 -12.41
CA VAL A 28 -2.70 16.18 -11.76
C VAL A 28 -3.83 15.95 -10.76
N VAL A 29 -4.66 14.94 -11.01
CA VAL A 29 -5.74 14.49 -10.11
C VAL A 29 -5.79 12.96 -10.17
N PRO A 30 -5.12 12.25 -9.24
CA PRO A 30 -5.16 10.79 -9.22
C PRO A 30 -6.59 10.31 -8.98
N LEU A 31 -7.08 9.42 -9.84
CA LEU A 31 -8.45 8.92 -9.75
C LEU A 31 -8.55 7.85 -8.66
N LEU A 32 -9.71 7.76 -8.02
CA LEU A 32 -9.91 6.79 -6.95
C LEU A 32 -9.56 5.38 -7.40
N HIS A 33 -10.05 4.93 -8.55
CA HIS A 33 -9.77 3.59 -9.08
C HIS A 33 -8.28 3.29 -9.33
N GLU A 34 -7.40 4.29 -9.32
CA GLU A 34 -5.94 4.13 -9.41
C GLU A 34 -5.30 4.14 -8.01
N VAL A 35 -5.82 4.97 -7.11
CA VAL A 35 -5.35 5.06 -5.73
C VAL A 35 -5.76 3.83 -4.92
N ILE A 36 -7.00 3.35 -5.06
CA ILE A 36 -7.52 2.16 -4.33
C ILE A 36 -6.57 0.98 -4.49
N PRO A 37 -6.27 0.52 -5.73
CA PRO A 37 -5.47 -0.69 -5.91
C PRO A 37 -4.01 -0.46 -5.56
N THR A 38 -3.52 0.78 -5.69
CA THR A 38 -2.16 1.14 -5.28
C THR A 38 -2.00 1.00 -3.76
N MET A 39 -2.96 1.49 -2.98
CA MET A 39 -2.94 1.37 -1.52
C MET A 39 -3.10 -0.08 -1.05
N ASP A 40 -3.97 -0.86 -1.69
CA ASP A 40 -4.07 -2.31 -1.45
C ASP A 40 -2.74 -3.03 -1.76
N SER A 41 -2.04 -2.60 -2.82
CA SER A 41 -0.73 -3.15 -3.19
C SER A 41 0.35 -2.83 -2.15
N ILE A 42 0.39 -1.60 -1.63
CA ILE A 42 1.32 -1.21 -0.57
C ILE A 42 1.08 -2.07 0.67
N THR A 43 -0.17 -2.14 1.13
CA THR A 43 -0.57 -2.88 2.34
C THR A 43 -0.14 -4.34 2.27
N LYS A 44 -0.51 -5.05 1.19
CA LYS A 44 -0.15 -6.46 0.99
C LYS A 44 1.36 -6.70 0.95
N LYS A 45 2.12 -5.78 0.37
CA LYS A 45 3.59 -5.89 0.31
C LYS A 45 4.20 -5.69 1.69
N LEU A 46 3.73 -4.72 2.48
CA LEU A 46 4.22 -4.49 3.84
C LEU A 46 3.88 -5.66 4.77
N GLU A 47 2.67 -6.23 4.67
CA GLU A 47 2.28 -7.45 5.40
C GLU A 47 3.25 -8.61 5.10
N LYS A 48 3.61 -8.81 3.83
CA LYS A 48 4.59 -9.82 3.45
C LYS A 48 5.98 -9.58 4.08
N TYR A 49 6.42 -8.33 4.21
CA TYR A 49 7.66 -8.00 4.92
C TYR A 49 7.54 -8.23 6.44
N LEU A 50 6.38 -8.04 7.04
CA LEU A 50 6.16 -8.37 8.45
C LEU A 50 6.17 -9.87 8.73
N GLU A 51 5.82 -10.69 7.76
CA GLU A 51 5.91 -12.15 7.87
C GLU A 51 7.35 -12.68 7.70
N ASP A 52 8.28 -11.86 7.20
CA ASP A 52 9.65 -12.26 6.94
C ASP A 52 10.53 -12.21 8.20
N ALA A 53 10.65 -13.34 8.88
CA ALA A 53 11.46 -13.49 10.09
C ALA A 53 12.99 -13.31 9.87
N THR A 54 13.46 -13.16 8.63
CA THR A 54 14.89 -12.95 8.32
C THR A 54 15.32 -11.48 8.39
N LEU A 55 14.36 -10.56 8.47
CA LEU A 55 14.65 -9.13 8.57
C LEU A 55 15.17 -8.75 9.96
N TYR A 56 16.02 -7.72 10.01
CA TYR A 56 16.47 -7.13 11.26
C TYR A 56 15.29 -6.56 12.06
N PRO A 57 15.33 -6.61 13.41
CA PRO A 57 14.26 -6.08 14.26
C PRO A 57 13.93 -4.61 13.97
N ALA A 58 14.93 -3.79 13.66
CA ALA A 58 14.72 -2.38 13.30
C ALA A 58 13.91 -2.23 12.00
N VAL A 59 14.15 -3.11 11.02
CA VAL A 59 13.41 -3.12 9.75
C VAL A 59 11.97 -3.58 9.99
N HIS A 60 11.76 -4.64 10.78
CA HIS A 60 10.42 -5.07 11.22
C HIS A 60 9.61 -3.95 11.83
N VAL A 61 10.19 -3.24 12.79
CA VAL A 61 9.53 -2.10 13.46
C VAL A 61 9.23 -0.99 12.45
N GLY A 62 10.15 -0.70 11.52
CA GLY A 62 9.94 0.26 10.45
C GLY A 62 8.77 -0.11 9.54
N VAL A 63 8.70 -1.36 9.09
CA VAL A 63 7.60 -1.88 8.26
C VAL A 63 6.28 -1.78 9.02
N ALA A 64 6.25 -2.17 10.31
CA ALA A 64 5.05 -2.10 11.14
C ALA A 64 4.55 -0.66 11.30
N CYS A 65 5.47 0.29 11.50
CA CYS A 65 5.13 1.72 11.55
C CYS A 65 4.57 2.22 10.21
N GLY A 66 5.18 1.83 9.09
CA GLY A 66 4.71 2.18 7.75
C GLY A 66 3.29 1.65 7.48
N LEU A 67 3.02 0.41 7.89
CA LEU A 67 1.69 -0.21 7.78
C LEU A 67 0.66 0.53 8.65
N ALA A 68 0.99 0.82 9.91
CA ALA A 68 0.09 1.53 10.82
C ALA A 68 -0.26 2.94 10.33
N ILE A 69 0.70 3.66 9.74
CA ILE A 69 0.46 4.98 9.14
C ILE A 69 -0.41 4.85 7.88
N THR A 70 -0.11 3.88 7.02
CA THR A 70 -0.90 3.59 5.82
C THR A 70 -2.36 3.31 6.18
N ASP A 71 -2.59 2.42 7.15
CA ASP A 71 -3.91 2.08 7.64
C ASP A 71 -4.62 3.29 8.28
N LYS A 72 -3.94 4.08 9.12
CA LYS A 72 -4.53 5.27 9.76
C LYS A 72 -5.15 6.25 8.76
N TYR A 73 -4.52 6.45 7.62
CA TYR A 73 -4.99 7.41 6.62
C TYR A 73 -5.98 6.81 5.62
N TYR A 74 -5.84 5.54 5.26
CA TYR A 74 -6.67 4.93 4.21
C TYR A 74 -7.83 4.07 4.71
N SER A 75 -7.81 3.60 5.97
CA SER A 75 -9.00 2.98 6.60
C SER A 75 -10.22 3.92 6.56
N LYS A 76 -9.99 5.21 6.82
CA LYS A 76 -11.03 6.25 6.77
C LYS A 76 -11.54 6.54 5.36
N THR A 77 -10.72 6.30 4.35
CA THR A 77 -11.13 6.45 2.95
C THR A 77 -12.07 5.33 2.53
N ASN A 78 -11.86 4.10 3.02
CA ASN A 78 -12.74 2.95 2.80
C ASN A 78 -14.17 3.17 3.36
N GLU A 79 -14.30 3.99 4.40
CA GLU A 79 -15.60 4.34 4.99
C GLU A 79 -16.38 5.39 4.16
N SER A 80 -15.71 6.12 3.26
CA SER A 80 -16.32 7.17 2.45
C SER A 80 -17.33 6.61 1.44
N ILE A 81 -18.44 7.32 1.25
CA ILE A 81 -19.43 6.97 0.22
C ILE A 81 -18.81 6.96 -1.18
N MET A 82 -17.85 7.86 -1.43
CA MET A 82 -17.19 7.99 -2.72
C MET A 82 -16.36 6.75 -3.06
N TRP A 83 -15.78 6.11 -2.05
CA TRP A 83 -15.04 4.86 -2.19
C TRP A 83 -15.94 3.68 -2.50
N LYS A 84 -17.03 3.52 -1.74
CA LYS A 84 -18.02 2.46 -1.96
C LYS A 84 -18.60 2.51 -3.38
N THR A 85 -18.91 3.72 -3.85
CA THR A 85 -19.42 3.92 -5.22
C THR A 85 -18.35 3.57 -6.27
N ALA A 86 -17.11 4.05 -6.12
CA ALA A 86 -16.03 3.78 -7.08
C ALA A 86 -15.72 2.28 -7.22
N ILE A 87 -15.70 1.53 -6.10
CA ILE A 87 -15.52 0.07 -6.13
C ILE A 87 -16.71 -0.62 -6.79
N SER A 88 -17.94 -0.19 -6.49
CA SER A 88 -19.15 -0.80 -7.08
C SER A 88 -19.18 -0.65 -8.60
N GLU A 89 -18.81 0.52 -9.14
CA GLU A 89 -18.74 0.74 -10.59
C GLU A 89 -17.62 -0.08 -11.25
N SER A 90 -16.46 -0.18 -10.60
CA SER A 90 -15.33 -0.97 -11.12
C SER A 90 -15.66 -2.47 -11.17
N LEU A 91 -16.34 -3.02 -10.16
CA LEU A 91 -16.80 -4.42 -10.13
C LEU A 91 -17.92 -4.71 -11.14
N VAL A 92 -18.83 -3.75 -11.36
CA VAL A 92 -19.87 -3.84 -12.39
C VAL A 92 -19.25 -3.85 -13.79
N CYS A 93 -18.22 -3.04 -14.03
CA CYS A 93 -17.51 -3.02 -15.31
C CYS A 93 -16.66 -4.29 -15.55
N LEU A 94 -16.20 -4.96 -14.48
CA LEU A 94 -15.43 -6.21 -14.55
C LEU A 94 -16.30 -7.48 -14.63
N GLY A 95 -17.63 -7.36 -14.65
CA GLY A 95 -18.54 -8.49 -14.87
C GLY A 95 -18.59 -9.50 -13.71
N LEU A 96 -18.13 -9.14 -12.51
CA LEU A 96 -18.05 -10.05 -11.35
C LEU A 96 -19.35 -10.17 -10.54
N PHE A 97 -20.44 -9.54 -10.99
CA PHE A 97 -21.79 -9.87 -10.53
C PHE A 97 -22.55 -10.58 -11.67
N SER A 98 -22.34 -11.88 -11.79
CA SER A 98 -23.41 -12.76 -12.29
C SER A 98 -24.25 -13.16 -11.09
N LEU A 99 -25.56 -12.86 -11.16
CA LEU A 99 -26.58 -13.21 -10.17
C LEU A 99 -26.57 -14.71 -9.83
#